data_AF-X1GQR2-F1
#
_entry.id   AF-X1GQR2-F1
#
_cell.length_a   1.000
_cell.length_b   1.000
_cell.length_c   1.000
_cell.angle_alpha   90.00
_cell.angle_beta   90.00
_cell.angle_gamma   90.00
#
_symmetry.space_group_name_H-M   'P 1'
#
loop_
_entity.id
_entity.type
_entity.pdbx_description
1 polymer ?
#
loop_
_entity_poly.entity_id
_entity_poly.type
_entity_poly.pdbx_seq_one_letter_code
_entity_poly.pdbx_strand_id
1 'polypeptide(L)'
;MRDFFGSLRILGKNFKQIIQAKIIIINGIAVVINPLILLLSYYLKLSRKHVYIYWHESGWHWRGLVYEKSGIRGIILNNTIYQLITNSINIAMSNYCAKWVENKFKLKSKAEIVNETIDQNIILKIFRRINLS
;
A
#
# COMPACT_ATOMS: atom_id res chain seq x y z
N MET A 1 -0.89 19.10 9.06
CA MET A 1 0.33 19.11 9.90
C MET A 1 0.22 18.18 11.13
N ARG A 2 -0.91 18.13 11.85
CA ARG A 2 -1.13 17.18 12.97
C ARG A 2 -0.98 15.70 12.59
N ASP A 3 -1.48 15.28 11.43
CA ASP A 3 -1.41 13.86 11.00
C ASP A 3 0.01 13.39 10.66
N PHE A 4 0.88 14.32 10.24
CA PHE A 4 2.26 14.03 9.87
C PHE A 4 3.11 13.70 11.10
N PHE A 5 3.04 14.53 12.15
CA PHE A 5 3.73 14.28 13.42
C PHE A 5 3.17 13.05 14.16
N GLY A 6 1.85 12.81 14.07
CA GLY A 6 1.24 11.57 14.56
C GLY A 6 1.79 10.32 13.86
N SER A 7 1.89 10.36 12.53
CA SER A 7 2.46 9.28 11.72
C SER A 7 3.93 9.01 12.04
N LEU A 8 4.74 10.07 12.21
CA LEU A 8 6.14 9.96 12.63
C LEU A 8 6.30 9.29 14.01
N ARG A 9 5.45 9.65 14.98
CA ARG A 9 5.48 9.06 16.32
C ARG A 9 5.16 7.56 16.30
N ILE A 10 4.18 7.15 15.49
CA ILE A 10 3.82 5.73 15.31
C ILE A 10 4.95 4.96 14.62
N LEU A 11 5.55 5.54 13.57
CA LEU A 11 6.70 4.96 12.87
C LEU A 11 7.89 4.77 13.81
N GLY A 12 8.23 5.78 14.61
CA GLY A 12 9.29 5.70 15.61
C GLY A 12 9.04 4.60 16.64
N LYS A 13 7.82 4.50 17.16
CA LYS A 13 7.44 3.47 18.14
C LYS A 13 7.57 2.05 17.59
N ASN A 14 7.25 1.85 16.31
CA ASN A 14 7.25 0.54 15.65
C ASN A 14 8.53 0.26 14.83
N PHE A 15 9.52 1.16 14.87
CA PHE A 15 10.68 1.11 13.98
C PHE A 15 11.48 -0.20 14.09
N LYS A 16 11.69 -0.68 15.32
CA LYS A 16 12.38 -1.95 15.58
C LYS A 16 11.65 -3.14 14.95
N GLN A 17 10.32 -3.18 15.05
CA GLN A 17 9.50 -4.22 14.45
C GLN A 17 9.55 -4.14 12.91
N ILE A 18 9.49 -2.94 12.34
CA ILE A 18 9.60 -2.72 10.89
C ILE A 18 10.95 -3.22 10.35
N ILE A 19 12.05 -2.94 11.05
CA ILE A 19 13.39 -3.43 10.68
C ILE A 19 13.47 -4.96 10.77
N GLN A 20 12.83 -5.59 11.76
CA GLN A 20 12.88 -7.03 11.93
C GLN A 20 11.90 -7.79 11.01
N ALA A 21 10.83 -7.14 10.56
CA ALA A 21 9.80 -7.76 9.75
C ALA A 21 10.29 -8.11 8.34
N LYS A 22 10.12 -9.36 7.90
CA LYS A 22 10.38 -9.77 6.51
C LYS A 22 9.26 -9.35 5.55
N ILE A 23 8.04 -9.26 6.09
CA ILE A 23 6.81 -8.92 5.36
C ILE A 23 6.22 -7.68 6.01
N ILE A 24 5.85 -6.70 5.20
CA ILE A 24 5.19 -5.47 5.64
C ILE A 24 3.93 -5.27 4.82
N ILE A 25 2.84 -4.97 5.51
CA ILE A 25 1.56 -4.68 4.90
C ILE A 25 1.21 -3.25 5.21
N ILE A 26 0.93 -2.50 4.15
CA ILE A 26 0.64 -1.08 4.23
C ILE A 26 -0.79 -0.88 3.77
N ASN A 27 -1.55 -0.07 4.49
CA ASN A 27 -2.87 0.35 4.05
C ASN A 27 -2.74 1.23 2.79
N GLY A 28 -3.40 0.85 1.70
CA GLY A 28 -3.34 1.53 0.41
C GLY A 28 -3.86 2.97 0.44
N ILE A 29 -4.82 3.29 1.32
CA ILE A 29 -5.26 4.68 1.51
C ILE A 29 -4.12 5.51 2.10
N ALA A 30 -3.39 4.95 3.06
CA ALA A 30 -2.26 5.62 3.67
C ALA A 30 -1.13 5.85 2.65
N VAL A 31 -0.92 4.90 1.72
CA VAL A 31 0.00 5.06 0.57
C VAL A 31 -0.38 6.26 -0.30
N VAL A 32 -1.67 6.45 -0.57
CA VAL A 32 -2.16 7.53 -1.44
C VAL A 32 -2.10 8.90 -0.75
N ILE A 33 -2.41 8.96 0.55
CA ILE A 33 -2.55 10.24 1.28
C ILE A 33 -1.21 10.72 1.87
N ASN A 34 -0.34 9.81 2.31
CA ASN A 34 0.78 10.16 3.17
C ASN A 34 2.14 10.05 2.45
N PRO A 35 2.81 11.19 2.14
CA PRO A 35 4.12 11.18 1.48
C PRO A 35 5.22 10.52 2.33
N LEU A 36 5.08 10.40 3.65
CA LEU A 36 6.03 9.65 4.48
C LEU A 36 6.04 8.16 4.15
N ILE A 37 4.89 7.61 3.74
CA ILE A 37 4.79 6.20 3.37
C ILE A 37 5.53 5.94 2.06
N LEU A 38 5.64 6.93 1.18
CA LEU A 38 6.48 6.84 -0.02
C LEU A 38 7.96 6.76 0.34
N LEU A 39 8.44 7.62 1.24
CA LEU A 39 9.83 7.56 1.73
C LEU A 39 10.12 6.21 2.42
N LEU A 40 9.19 5.74 3.24
CA LEU A 40 9.28 4.43 3.87
C LEU A 40 9.34 3.33 2.79
N SER A 41 8.46 3.35 1.79
CA SER A 41 8.40 2.33 0.74
C SER A 41 9.71 2.21 -0.03
N TYR A 42 10.40 3.34 -0.29
CA TYR A 42 11.72 3.35 -0.92
C TYR A 42 12.76 2.64 -0.05
N TYR A 43 12.77 2.94 1.25
CA TYR A 43 13.63 2.25 2.22
C TYR A 43 13.30 0.74 2.33
N LEU A 44 12.02 0.37 2.32
CA LEU A 44 11.58 -1.02 2.37
C LEU A 44 12.04 -1.81 1.13
N LYS A 45 12.02 -1.17 -0.05
CA LYS A 45 12.54 -1.74 -1.29
C LYS A 45 14.06 -1.98 -1.21
N LEU A 46 14.81 -1.00 -0.71
CA LEU A 46 16.27 -1.14 -0.52
C LEU A 46 16.64 -2.26 0.46
N SER A 47 15.81 -2.47 1.48
CA SER A 47 16.01 -3.52 2.48
C SER A 47 15.48 -4.90 2.06
N ARG A 48 15.10 -5.09 0.78
CA ARG A 48 14.60 -6.35 0.21
C ARG A 48 13.43 -6.98 0.99
N LYS A 49 12.60 -6.15 1.61
CA LYS A 49 11.41 -6.61 2.34
C LYS A 49 10.25 -6.82 1.38
N HIS A 50 9.40 -7.79 1.67
CA HIS A 50 8.19 -8.01 0.89
C HIS A 50 7.11 -7.01 1.34
N VAL A 51 6.76 -6.07 0.47
CA VAL A 51 5.76 -5.04 0.73
C VAL A 51 4.47 -5.38 0.01
N TYR A 52 3.40 -5.44 0.78
CA TYR A 52 2.04 -5.65 0.29
C TYR A 52 1.21 -4.41 0.56
N ILE A 53 0.37 -4.04 -0.40
CA ILE A 53 -0.56 -2.94 -0.24
C ILE A 53 -1.95 -3.53 -0.06
N TYR A 54 -2.53 -3.30 1.11
CA TYR A 54 -3.88 -3.74 1.42
C TYR A 54 -4.92 -2.65 1.16
N TRP A 55 -5.95 -3.02 0.43
CA TRP A 55 -7.05 -2.17 0.02
C TRP A 55 -8.35 -2.68 0.69
N HIS A 56 -8.85 -1.92 1.65
CA HIS A 56 -10.10 -2.21 2.37
C HIS A 56 -11.30 -1.60 1.66
N GLU A 57 -12.51 -2.12 1.81
CA GLU A 57 -13.70 -1.39 1.35
C GLU A 57 -14.00 -0.19 2.24
N SER A 58 -13.60 1.01 1.84
CA SER A 58 -14.04 2.25 2.48
C SER A 58 -14.65 3.17 1.44
N GLY A 59 -15.73 2.71 0.81
CA GLY A 59 -16.29 3.17 -0.47
C GLY A 59 -16.44 4.67 -0.73
N TRP A 60 -16.26 5.53 0.26
CA TRP A 60 -16.35 6.99 0.18
C TRP A 60 -15.01 7.72 -0.02
N HIS A 61 -13.84 7.11 0.27
CA HIS A 61 -12.53 7.80 0.18
C HIS A 61 -11.84 7.67 -1.19
N TRP A 62 -12.26 6.74 -2.03
CA TRP A 62 -11.54 6.32 -3.23
C TRP A 62 -11.67 7.30 -4.40
N ARG A 63 -12.78 8.04 -4.45
CA ARG A 63 -13.13 8.89 -5.60
C ARG A 63 -12.37 10.22 -5.65
N GLY A 64 -11.76 10.69 -4.55
CA GLY A 64 -11.17 12.03 -4.49
C GLY A 64 -9.68 12.13 -4.12
N LEU A 65 -8.97 11.01 -3.89
CA LEU A 65 -7.67 11.06 -3.20
C LEU A 65 -6.42 10.92 -4.08
N VAL A 66 -6.53 10.51 -5.34
CA VAL A 66 -5.38 10.63 -6.25
C VAL A 66 -5.33 12.07 -6.71
N TYR A 67 -4.41 12.85 -6.14
CA TYR A 67 -4.32 14.29 -6.27
C TYR A 67 -4.65 14.77 -7.68
N GLU A 68 -5.80 15.43 -7.86
CA GLU A 68 -6.12 16.26 -9.03
C GLU A 68 -5.33 17.58 -9.00
N LYS A 69 -4.08 17.54 -8.50
CA LYS A 69 -3.24 18.74 -8.40
C LYS A 69 -2.42 18.87 -9.67
N SER A 70 -2.79 19.88 -10.46
CA SER A 70 -2.20 20.29 -11.74
C SER A 70 -0.77 20.89 -11.67
N GLY A 71 -0.07 20.76 -10.53
CA GLY A 71 1.29 21.27 -10.36
C GLY A 71 2.37 20.20 -10.50
N ILE A 72 3.58 20.58 -10.92
CA ILE A 72 4.74 19.69 -11.13
C ILE A 72 5.00 18.76 -9.93
N ARG A 73 4.93 19.31 -8.70
CA ARG A 73 5.09 18.51 -7.46
C ARG A 73 3.99 17.46 -7.29
N GLY A 74 2.75 17.78 -7.66
CA GLY A 74 1.63 16.84 -7.64
C GLY A 74 1.80 15.73 -8.68
N ILE A 75 2.28 16.08 -9.87
CA ILE A 75 2.58 15.13 -10.95
C ILE A 75 3.66 14.13 -10.51
N ILE A 76 4.78 14.61 -9.95
CA ILE A 76 5.87 13.74 -9.47
C ILE A 76 5.39 12.82 -8.35
N LEU A 77 4.62 13.35 -7.40
CA LEU A 77 4.07 12.58 -6.30
C LEU A 77 3.12 11.49 -6.80
N ASN A 78 2.21 11.84 -7.71
CA ASN A 78 1.29 10.89 -8.32
C ASN A 78 2.05 9.80 -9.06
N ASN A 79 3.03 10.14 -9.90
CA ASN A 79 3.83 9.15 -10.62
C ASN A 79 4.54 8.19 -9.67
N THR A 80 5.05 8.69 -8.54
CA THR A 80 5.69 7.85 -7.52
C THR A 80 4.69 6.89 -6.87
N ILE A 81 3.50 7.38 -6.51
CA ILE A 81 2.41 6.56 -5.96
C ILE A 81 1.98 5.48 -6.97
N TYR A 82 1.77 5.84 -8.23
CA TYR A 82 1.43 4.91 -9.30
C TYR A 82 2.48 3.82 -9.44
N GLN A 83 3.76 4.20 -9.56
CA GLN A 83 4.86 3.25 -9.69
C GLN A 83 4.98 2.31 -8.49
N LEU A 84 4.78 2.83 -7.28
CA LEU A 84 4.81 2.01 -6.08
C LEU A 84 3.68 0.97 -6.11
N ILE A 85 2.46 1.40 -6.41
CA ILE A 85 1.28 0.54 -6.42
C ILE A 85 1.38 -0.52 -7.53
N THR A 86 1.80 -0.14 -8.74
CA THR A 86 1.92 -1.08 -9.87
C THR A 86 3.01 -2.13 -9.67
N ASN A 87 4.04 -1.83 -8.88
CA ASN A 87 5.14 -2.74 -8.62
C ASN A 87 5.00 -3.50 -7.29
N SER A 88 3.89 -3.29 -6.57
CA SER A 88 3.61 -3.98 -5.30
C SER A 88 2.60 -5.10 -5.50
N ILE A 89 2.59 -6.06 -4.58
CA ILE A 89 1.50 -7.03 -4.51
C ILE A 89 0.32 -6.35 -3.83
N ASN A 90 -0.80 -6.25 -4.55
CA ASN A 90 -2.00 -5.59 -4.08
C ASN A 90 -2.98 -6.64 -3.56
N ILE A 91 -3.41 -6.47 -2.32
CA ILE A 91 -4.40 -7.32 -1.66
C ILE A 91 -5.66 -6.48 -1.47
N ALA A 92 -6.81 -6.98 -1.88
CA ALA A 92 -8.08 -6.29 -1.78
C ALA A 92 -9.08 -7.08 -0.93
N MET A 93 -9.87 -6.37 -0.13
CA MET A 93 -10.89 -6.97 0.73
C MET A 93 -12.06 -7.58 -0.05
N SER A 94 -12.29 -7.12 -1.28
CA SER A 94 -13.41 -7.56 -2.09
C SER A 94 -13.12 -7.47 -3.58
N ASN A 95 -13.96 -8.14 -4.37
CA ASN A 95 -13.99 -8.02 -5.83
C ASN A 95 -14.20 -6.58 -6.31
N TYR A 96 -15.02 -5.80 -5.61
CA TYR A 96 -15.28 -4.41 -5.97
C TYR A 96 -14.00 -3.56 -5.78
N CYS A 97 -13.34 -3.74 -4.64
CA CYS A 97 -12.09 -3.06 -4.32
C CYS A 97 -10.97 -3.46 -5.30
N ALA A 98 -10.81 -4.76 -5.58
CA ALA A 98 -9.85 -5.28 -6.54
C ALA A 98 -10.02 -4.63 -7.93
N LYS A 99 -11.25 -4.68 -8.48
CA LYS A 99 -11.57 -4.06 -9.78
C LYS A 99 -11.28 -2.56 -9.80
N TRP A 100 -11.57 -1.85 -8.71
CA TRP A 100 -11.25 -0.44 -8.63
C TRP A 100 -9.74 -0.18 -8.70
N VAL A 101 -8.94 -0.91 -7.91
CA VAL A 101 -7.48 -0.71 -7.85
C VAL A 101 -6.84 -1.07 -9.20
N GLU A 102 -7.24 -2.21 -9.77
CA GLU A 102 -6.80 -2.67 -11.08
C GLU A 102 -7.08 -1.63 -12.17
N ASN A 103 -8.29 -1.09 -12.19
CA ASN A 103 -8.68 -0.09 -13.18
C ASN A 103 -8.00 1.27 -12.97
N LYS A 104 -7.88 1.70 -11.71
CA LYS A 104 -7.32 3.01 -11.36
C LYS A 104 -5.82 3.06 -11.61
N PHE A 105 -5.08 2.04 -11.20
CA PHE A 105 -3.62 2.01 -11.28
C PHE A 105 -3.08 1.21 -12.46
N LYS A 106 -3.95 0.58 -13.26
CA LYS A 106 -3.56 -0.25 -14.42
C LYS A 106 -2.55 -1.32 -14.02
N LEU A 107 -2.90 -2.10 -12.99
CA LEU A 107 -2.04 -3.15 -12.46
C LEU A 107 -1.74 -4.21 -13.55
N LYS A 108 -0.50 -4.71 -13.57
CA LYS A 108 -0.09 -5.80 -14.47
C LYS A 108 -0.58 -7.18 -14.00
N SER A 109 -0.78 -7.32 -12.69
CA SER A 109 -1.32 -8.51 -12.04
C SER A 109 -2.65 -8.20 -11.38
N LYS A 110 -3.51 -9.22 -11.25
CA LYS A 110 -4.76 -9.09 -10.50
C LYS A 110 -4.48 -8.85 -9.02
N ALA A 111 -5.35 -8.08 -8.38
CA ALA A 111 -5.29 -7.92 -6.93
C ALA A 111 -5.79 -9.20 -6.26
N GLU A 112 -5.06 -9.66 -5.24
CA GLU A 112 -5.42 -10.86 -4.48
C GLU A 112 -6.57 -10.55 -3.54
N ILE A 113 -7.64 -11.36 -3.58
CA ILE A 113 -8.85 -11.10 -2.79
C ILE A 113 -8.75 -11.81 -1.44
N VAL A 114 -9.02 -11.06 -0.36
CA VAL A 114 -9.10 -11.56 1.01
C VAL A 114 -10.47 -11.19 1.58
N ASN A 115 -11.37 -12.17 1.62
CA ASN A 115 -12.79 -11.99 1.95
C ASN A 115 -13.07 -11.72 3.45
N GLU A 116 -12.06 -11.76 4.32
CA GLU A 116 -12.19 -11.57 5.77
C GLU A 116 -11.28 -10.42 6.24
N THR A 117 -11.55 -9.86 7.43
CA THR A 117 -10.58 -9.00 8.12
C THR A 117 -9.21 -9.66 8.09
N ILE A 118 -8.20 -8.96 7.58
CA ILE A 118 -6.87 -9.55 7.39
C ILE A 118 -6.37 -10.14 8.71
N ASP A 119 -6.41 -11.46 8.79
CA ASP A 119 -5.66 -12.24 9.77
C ASP A 119 -4.26 -12.54 9.20
N GLN A 120 -3.25 -12.56 10.08
CA GLN A 120 -1.88 -12.96 9.79
C GLN A 120 -1.82 -14.32 9.07
N ASN A 121 -2.73 -15.24 9.38
CA ASN A 121 -2.80 -16.55 8.73
C ASN A 121 -3.11 -16.49 7.23
N ILE A 122 -3.93 -15.52 6.79
CA ILE A 122 -4.27 -15.36 5.37
C ILE A 122 -3.09 -14.75 4.60
N ILE A 123 -2.41 -13.78 5.20
CA ILE A 123 -1.18 -13.18 4.66
C ILE A 123 -0.11 -14.25 4.44
N LEU A 124 0.10 -15.12 5.42
CA LEU A 124 1.09 -16.19 5.33
C LEU A 124 0.75 -17.21 4.23
N LYS A 125 -0.54 -17.48 3.98
CA LYS A 125 -0.98 -18.32 2.86
C LYS A 125 -0.70 -17.69 1.50
N ILE A 126 -0.95 -16.39 1.34
CA ILE A 126 -0.62 -15.63 0.12
C ILE A 126 0.89 -15.66 -0.12
N PHE A 127 1.69 -15.43 0.93
CA PHE A 127 3.15 -15.48 0.86
C PHE A 127 3.68 -16.82 0.34
N ARG A 128 3.11 -17.93 0.82
CA ARG A 128 3.49 -19.28 0.37
C ARG A 128 3.14 -19.52 -1.09
N ARG A 129 2.00 -19.01 -1.59
CA ARG A 129 1.63 -19.16 -3.01
C ARG A 129 2.57 -18.38 -3.93
N ILE A 130 2.93 -17.15 -3.56
CA ILE A 130 3.76 -16.27 -4.39
C ILE A 130 5.23 -16.73 -4.44
N ASN A 131 5.74 -17.35 -3.37
CA ASN A 131 7.10 -17.91 -3.37
C ASN A 131 7.22 -19.30 -4.02
N LEU A 132 6.10 -19.92 -4.41
CA LEU A 132 6.07 -21.22 -5.10
C LEU A 132 5.83 -21.07 -6.61
N SER A 133 5.59 -19.86 -7.10
CA SER A 133 5.45 -19.49 -8.51
C SER A 133 6.70 -18.78 -9.03
#